data_AF-A0A942C4L8-F1
#
_entry.id   AF-A0A942C4L8-F1
#
_cell.length_a   1.000
_cell.length_b   1.000
_cell.length_c   1.000
_cell.angle_alpha   90.00
_cell.angle_beta   90.00
_cell.angle_gamma   90.00
#
_symmetry.space_group_name_H-M   'P 1'
#
loop_
_entity.id
_entity.type
_entity.pdbx_description
1 polymer ?
#
loop_
_entity_poly.entity_id
_entity_poly.type
_entity_poly.pdbx_seq_one_letter_code
_entity_poly.pdbx_strand_id
1 'polypeptide(L)'
;MLRHQRYIAFLLAVIGLCGTVAVGQTLREGKTRAAKKFKIEINVTPTIAVSISGEEIPLTEITSALSQKLRIPITLSPQLQKQRVTLDIVGYSLEQTVLLLAPRPVLDSVVSGEANAAPRFLAVYLQSFDETPPEPHIAPNALLSGAEGSFDLDEQNNEAEKNAPKKMREKSLRVKSERGLLSVHAQQQTLLDILTTLATEMNVICEIQGAAEEKLDVDFSGYSLPSAVQALSPRLRFYLRQHLQTNETQLWRIVLTALPTS
;
A
#
# COMPACT_ATOMS: atom_id res chain seq x y z
N MET A 1 60.71 23.32 14.45
CA MET A 1 61.32 22.41 15.45
C MET A 1 60.35 21.26 15.70
N LEU A 2 60.56 20.09 15.08
CA LEU A 2 60.25 18.77 15.65
C LEU A 2 60.99 17.72 14.81
N ARG A 3 61.73 16.86 15.50
CA ARG A 3 62.74 15.90 15.03
C ARG A 3 62.05 14.69 14.36
N HIS A 4 62.48 14.22 13.20
CA HIS A 4 63.51 13.19 12.99
C HIS A 4 63.33 11.93 13.86
N GLN A 5 62.82 10.84 13.27
CA GLN A 5 63.37 9.51 13.48
C GLN A 5 63.04 8.55 12.31
N ARG A 6 64.10 8.16 11.61
CA ARG A 6 64.20 7.06 10.62
C ARG A 6 64.41 5.76 11.40
N TYR A 7 63.93 4.60 10.92
CA TYR A 7 64.59 3.28 11.02
C TYR A 7 63.92 2.33 10.00
N ILE A 8 64.57 2.02 8.87
CA ILE A 8 65.46 0.88 8.55
C ILE A 8 64.73 -0.26 7.84
N ALA A 9 65.27 -0.54 6.64
CA ALA A 9 64.98 -1.63 5.74
C ALA A 9 65.52 -2.99 6.23
N PHE A 10 65.05 -4.08 5.59
CA PHE A 10 65.63 -5.43 5.36
C PHE A 10 64.47 -6.46 5.42
N LEU A 11 64.33 -7.53 4.63
CA LEU A 11 65.08 -8.18 3.55
C LEU A 11 64.22 -9.40 3.09
N LEU A 12 64.44 -9.90 1.86
CA LEU A 12 64.08 -11.25 1.32
C LEU A 12 62.59 -11.53 1.01
N ALA A 13 62.20 -12.24 -0.05
CA ALA A 13 62.91 -13.19 -0.90
C ALA A 13 62.29 -13.22 -2.32
N VAL A 14 63.15 -13.36 -3.33
CA VAL A 14 62.81 -13.79 -4.70
C VAL A 14 63.62 -15.06 -4.96
N ILE A 15 63.11 -15.91 -5.87
CA ILE A 15 63.59 -17.23 -6.31
C ILE A 15 62.99 -18.35 -5.44
N GLY A 16 62.14 -19.27 -5.90
CA GLY A 16 61.82 -19.74 -7.24
C GLY A 16 61.90 -21.26 -7.21
N LEU A 17 60.81 -21.99 -7.45
CA LEU A 17 60.90 -23.35 -7.97
C LEU A 17 59.60 -23.80 -8.64
N CYS A 18 59.79 -24.25 -9.87
CA CYS A 18 58.85 -24.89 -10.76
C CYS A 18 58.43 -26.25 -10.19
N GLY A 19 57.12 -26.50 -10.15
CA GLY A 19 56.54 -27.80 -9.80
C GLY A 19 55.27 -28.03 -10.60
N THR A 20 55.40 -28.72 -11.73
CA THR A 20 54.31 -29.27 -12.52
C THR A 20 53.77 -30.54 -11.86
N VAL A 21 52.49 -30.54 -11.45
CA VAL A 21 51.77 -31.78 -11.09
C VAL A 21 50.29 -31.71 -11.52
N ALA A 22 49.93 -32.69 -12.35
CA ALA A 22 48.62 -33.33 -12.62
C ALA A 22 47.33 -32.52 -12.44
N VAL A 23 46.57 -32.22 -13.49
CA VAL A 23 45.58 -33.14 -14.13
C VAL A 23 44.64 -33.81 -13.12
N GLY A 24 43.37 -33.41 -13.18
CA GLY A 24 42.25 -34.23 -12.72
C GLY A 24 41.48 -33.69 -11.53
N GLN A 25 40.77 -32.57 -11.69
CA GLN A 25 39.59 -32.30 -10.88
C GLN A 25 38.43 -31.89 -11.79
N THR A 26 37.50 -32.82 -11.91
CA THR A 26 36.16 -32.62 -12.43
C THR A 26 35.55 -31.38 -11.81
N LEU A 27 35.20 -30.39 -12.64
CA LEU A 27 34.27 -29.32 -12.32
C LEU A 27 32.92 -29.95 -11.97
N ARG A 28 32.75 -30.35 -10.70
CA ARG A 28 31.43 -30.34 -10.09
C ARG A 28 31.13 -28.88 -9.85
N GLU A 29 30.28 -28.31 -10.70
CA GLU A 29 29.50 -27.10 -10.39
C GLU A 29 28.64 -27.39 -9.15
N GLY A 30 29.30 -27.37 -7.99
CA GLY A 30 28.64 -27.22 -6.71
C GLY A 30 28.11 -25.80 -6.67
N LYS A 31 26.86 -25.63 -7.05
CA LYS A 31 26.05 -24.45 -6.76
C LYS A 31 25.92 -24.37 -5.24
N THR A 32 26.97 -23.93 -4.57
CA THR A 32 26.98 -23.63 -3.13
C THR A 32 26.06 -22.43 -2.97
N ARG A 33 24.77 -22.71 -2.78
CA ARG A 33 23.81 -21.72 -2.28
C ARG A 33 24.40 -21.25 -0.96
N ALA A 34 25.04 -20.08 -0.97
CA ALA A 34 25.52 -19.43 0.23
C ALA A 34 24.38 -19.48 1.25
N ALA A 35 24.64 -20.10 2.40
CA ALA A 35 23.64 -20.21 3.45
C ALA A 35 23.12 -18.80 3.74
N LYS A 36 21.81 -18.59 3.63
CA LYS A 36 21.21 -17.28 3.94
C LYS A 36 21.59 -16.95 5.38
N LYS A 37 22.24 -15.80 5.59
CA LYS A 37 22.71 -15.32 6.90
C LYS A 37 21.58 -14.89 7.84
N PHE A 38 20.33 -15.17 7.47
CA PHE A 38 19.15 -14.73 8.20
C PHE A 38 17.96 -15.67 7.96
N LYS A 39 17.05 -15.71 8.94
CA LYS A 39 15.82 -16.50 8.90
C LYS A 39 14.62 -15.57 8.81
N ILE A 40 13.67 -15.88 7.93
CA ILE A 40 12.37 -15.20 7.86
C ILE A 40 11.25 -16.23 7.88
N GLU A 41 10.34 -16.07 8.84
CA GLU A 41 9.11 -16.83 8.97
C GLU A 41 7.92 -15.89 8.86
N ILE A 42 6.87 -16.34 8.18
CA ILE A 42 5.64 -15.59 8.02
C ILE A 42 4.48 -16.53 8.33
N ASN A 43 3.65 -16.12 9.28
CA ASN A 43 2.42 -16.81 9.64
C ASN A 43 1.24 -15.91 9.27
N VAL A 44 0.28 -16.44 8.53
CA VAL A 44 -0.86 -15.69 7.99
C VAL A 44 -2.13 -16.19 8.66
N THR A 45 -2.39 -15.81 9.92
CA THR A 45 -3.68 -16.11 10.60
C THR A 45 -3.79 -15.40 11.97
N PRO A 46 -4.83 -14.57 12.24
CA PRO A 46 -5.70 -13.82 11.31
C PRO A 46 -5.03 -12.57 10.73
N THR A 47 -3.92 -12.14 11.32
CA THR A 47 -3.03 -11.07 10.84
C THR A 47 -1.74 -11.68 10.30
N ILE A 48 -1.00 -10.90 9.51
CA ILE A 48 0.30 -11.32 9.00
C ILE A 48 1.33 -11.10 10.11
N ALA A 49 1.79 -12.19 10.72
CA ALA A 49 2.86 -12.18 11.70
C ALA A 49 4.20 -12.52 11.03
N VAL A 50 5.22 -11.71 11.28
CA VAL A 50 6.54 -11.78 10.67
C VAL A 50 7.58 -11.98 11.76
N SER A 51 8.45 -12.96 11.56
CA SER A 51 9.62 -13.19 12.40
C SER A 51 10.88 -13.11 11.54
N ILE A 52 11.84 -12.29 11.95
CA ILE A 52 13.11 -12.05 11.24
C ILE A 52 14.22 -12.12 12.27
N SER A 53 15.22 -12.95 12.02
CA SER A 53 16.41 -13.05 12.87
C SER A 53 17.67 -13.07 12.01
N GLY A 54 18.61 -12.18 12.33
CA GLY A 54 19.96 -12.15 11.76
C GLY A 54 20.64 -10.79 11.91
N GLU A 55 21.93 -10.76 11.56
CA GLU A 55 22.83 -9.63 11.80
C GLU A 55 23.35 -9.03 10.49
N GLU A 56 23.47 -7.69 10.48
CA GLU A 56 23.99 -6.89 9.36
C GLU A 56 23.41 -7.29 8.00
N ILE A 57 22.11 -7.55 7.93
CA ILE A 57 21.44 -8.02 6.72
C ILE A 57 21.18 -6.82 5.81
N PRO A 58 21.53 -6.87 4.51
CA PRO A 58 21.14 -5.85 3.56
C PRO A 58 19.61 -5.74 3.50
N LEU A 59 19.08 -4.52 3.60
CA LEU A 59 17.64 -4.30 3.62
C LEU A 59 16.96 -4.78 2.33
N THR A 60 17.67 -4.73 1.20
CA THR A 60 17.25 -5.29 -0.09
C THR A 60 17.02 -6.80 -0.07
N GLU A 61 17.78 -7.55 0.73
CA GLU A 61 17.59 -9.00 0.89
C GLU A 61 16.35 -9.31 1.73
N ILE A 62 16.12 -8.52 2.79
CA ILE A 62 14.92 -8.63 3.63
C ILE A 62 13.67 -8.33 2.82
N THR A 63 13.63 -7.20 2.11
CA THR A 63 12.44 -6.80 1.32
C THR A 63 12.15 -7.78 0.19
N SER A 64 13.19 -8.28 -0.50
CA SER A 64 13.04 -9.32 -1.53
C SER A 64 12.47 -10.62 -0.95
N ALA A 65 12.97 -11.06 0.21
CA ALA A 65 12.47 -12.26 0.86
C ALA A 65 11.03 -12.09 1.38
N LEU A 66 10.68 -10.93 1.94
CA LEU A 66 9.32 -10.59 2.36
C LEU A 66 8.38 -10.53 1.15
N SER A 67 8.77 -9.87 0.07
CA SER A 67 7.98 -9.78 -1.16
C SER A 67 7.68 -11.16 -1.75
N GLN A 68 8.69 -12.04 -1.80
CA GLN A 68 8.53 -13.43 -2.26
C GLN A 68 7.57 -14.25 -1.40
N LYS A 69 7.66 -14.11 -0.07
CA LYS A 69 6.83 -14.88 0.87
C LYS A 69 5.39 -14.36 0.96
N LEU A 70 5.21 -13.05 0.95
CA LEU A 70 3.90 -12.39 1.03
C LEU A 70 3.19 -12.32 -0.33
N ARG A 71 3.93 -12.49 -1.43
CA ARG A 71 3.43 -12.31 -2.81
C ARG A 71 2.86 -10.91 -3.07
N ILE A 72 3.43 -9.91 -2.41
CA ILE A 72 3.13 -8.49 -2.64
C ILE A 72 4.41 -7.77 -3.05
N PRO A 73 4.37 -6.82 -4.00
CA PRO A 73 5.49 -5.96 -4.30
C PRO A 73 5.89 -5.13 -3.07
N ILE A 74 7.19 -5.16 -2.75
CA ILE A 74 7.79 -4.31 -1.72
C ILE A 74 8.85 -3.46 -2.40
N THR A 75 8.58 -2.16 -2.49
CA THR A 75 9.48 -1.20 -3.14
C THR A 75 10.29 -0.49 -2.08
N LEU A 76 11.62 -0.47 -2.28
CA LEU A 76 12.56 0.19 -1.39
C LEU A 76 13.09 1.46 -2.05
N SER A 77 13.11 2.55 -1.30
CA SER A 77 13.72 3.79 -1.75
C SER A 77 15.20 3.64 -2.09
N PRO A 78 15.73 4.41 -3.06
CA PRO A 78 17.15 4.39 -3.40
C PRO A 78 18.07 4.63 -2.20
N GLN A 79 17.65 5.49 -1.26
CA GLN A 79 18.43 5.80 -0.05
C GLN A 79 18.55 4.60 0.89
N LEU A 80 17.49 3.81 1.04
CA LEU A 80 17.46 2.66 1.95
C LEU A 80 18.14 1.41 1.36
N GLN A 81 18.41 1.36 0.04
CA GLN A 81 19.02 0.20 -0.61
C GLN A 81 20.40 -0.19 -0.08
N LYS A 82 21.16 0.78 0.44
CA LYS A 82 22.51 0.56 0.99
C LYS A 82 22.49 0.21 2.48
N GLN A 83 21.32 0.30 3.13
CA GLN A 83 21.21 0.10 4.56
C GLN A 83 21.33 -1.38 4.92
N ARG A 84 22.03 -1.65 6.02
CA ARG A 84 22.11 -2.96 6.67
C ARG A 84 21.45 -2.87 8.02
N VAL A 85 20.73 -3.92 8.42
CA VAL A 85 19.99 -3.97 9.68
C VAL A 85 20.27 -5.26 10.41
N THR A 86 20.36 -5.18 11.74
CA THR A 86 20.38 -6.33 12.65
C THR A 86 19.02 -6.37 13.32
N LEU A 87 18.30 -7.48 13.17
CA LEU A 87 16.94 -7.65 13.65
C LEU A 87 16.81 -9.00 14.34
N ASP A 88 16.12 -9.01 15.47
CA ASP A 88 15.67 -10.23 16.13
C ASP A 88 14.22 -10.00 16.61
N ILE A 89 13.29 -10.17 15.68
CA ILE A 89 11.86 -9.95 15.90
C ILE A 89 11.12 -11.27 15.73
N VAL A 90 10.12 -11.49 16.60
CA VAL A 90 9.31 -12.71 16.60
C VAL A 90 7.83 -12.32 16.67
N GLY A 91 7.07 -12.70 15.65
CA GLY A 91 5.62 -12.54 15.64
C GLY A 91 5.12 -11.10 15.55
N TYR A 92 5.90 -10.19 14.98
CA TYR A 92 5.49 -8.80 14.78
C TYR A 92 4.45 -8.71 13.67
N SER A 93 3.50 -7.78 13.76
CA SER A 93 2.58 -7.54 12.65
C SER A 93 3.36 -7.03 11.42
N LEU A 94 2.79 -7.16 10.22
CA LEU A 94 3.40 -6.62 9.01
C LEU A 94 3.66 -5.11 9.15
N GLU A 95 2.68 -4.37 9.67
CA GLU A 95 2.74 -2.92 9.92
C GLU A 95 3.88 -2.57 10.88
N GLN A 96 3.99 -3.29 12.00
CA GLN A 96 5.08 -3.11 12.96
C GLN A 96 6.44 -3.41 12.33
N THR A 97 6.51 -4.48 11.53
CA THR A 97 7.73 -4.87 10.84
C THR A 97 8.17 -3.78 9.87
N VAL A 98 7.28 -3.27 9.02
CA VAL A 98 7.65 -2.24 8.04
C VAL A 98 8.01 -0.90 8.70
N LEU A 99 7.41 -0.58 9.86
CA LEU A 99 7.80 0.58 10.69
C LEU A 99 9.22 0.46 11.24
N LEU A 100 9.71 -0.76 11.50
CA LEU A 100 11.11 -0.98 11.89
C LEU A 100 12.06 -0.88 10.69
N LEU A 101 11.59 -1.21 9.49
CA LEU A 101 12.43 -1.25 8.28
C LEU A 101 12.60 0.11 7.61
N ALA A 102 11.65 1.04 7.78
CA ALA A 102 11.72 2.36 7.15
C ALA A 102 11.04 3.45 7.99
N PRO A 103 11.54 4.69 7.94
CA PRO A 103 10.96 5.80 8.68
C PRO A 103 9.57 6.22 8.17
N ARG A 104 9.32 6.08 6.86
CA ARG A 104 8.05 6.46 6.23
C ARG A 104 7.46 5.29 5.43
N PRO A 105 6.92 4.24 6.09
CA PRO A 105 6.31 3.14 5.36
C PRO A 105 4.89 3.51 4.92
N VAL A 106 4.57 3.13 3.69
CA VAL A 106 3.23 3.29 3.08
C VAL A 106 2.71 1.93 2.66
N LEU A 107 1.46 1.64 2.99
CA LEU A 107 0.78 0.39 2.65
C LEU A 107 -0.41 0.66 1.75
N ASP A 108 -0.45 -0.02 0.60
CA ASP A 108 -1.65 -0.08 -0.22
C ASP A 108 -2.41 -1.36 0.11
N SER A 109 -3.72 -1.25 0.35
CA SER A 109 -4.58 -2.37 0.70
C SER A 109 -5.94 -2.26 0.02
N VAL A 110 -6.66 -3.38 -0.03
CA VAL A 110 -8.07 -3.43 -0.42
C VAL A 110 -8.89 -3.95 0.74
N VAL A 111 -9.97 -3.25 1.06
CA VAL A 111 -10.97 -3.64 2.06
C VAL A 111 -12.26 -3.98 1.34
N SER A 112 -12.81 -5.15 1.67
CA SER A 112 -14.08 -5.65 1.12
C SER A 112 -15.24 -5.31 2.06
N GLY A 113 -16.41 -5.07 1.50
CA GLY A 113 -17.66 -4.97 2.26
C GLY A 113 -18.16 -6.32 2.81
N GLU A 114 -17.55 -7.43 2.41
CA GLU A 114 -17.87 -8.75 2.96
C GLU A 114 -17.65 -8.80 4.48
N ALA A 115 -18.58 -9.44 5.18
CA ALA A 115 -18.51 -9.58 6.64
C ALA A 115 -17.25 -10.34 7.06
N ASN A 116 -16.52 -9.79 8.04
CA ASN A 116 -15.25 -10.35 8.56
C ASN A 116 -14.12 -10.49 7.52
N ALA A 117 -14.20 -9.81 6.38
CA ALA A 117 -13.10 -9.80 5.42
C ALA A 117 -11.91 -9.01 5.98
N ALA A 118 -10.78 -9.69 6.17
CA ALA A 118 -9.53 -9.04 6.51
C ALA A 118 -9.03 -8.18 5.35
N PRO A 119 -8.42 -7.01 5.62
CA PRO A 119 -7.77 -6.21 4.59
C PRO A 119 -6.71 -7.03 3.84
N ARG A 120 -6.69 -6.92 2.51
CA ARG A 120 -5.67 -7.57 1.68
C ARG A 120 -4.65 -6.54 1.23
N PHE A 121 -3.40 -6.71 1.62
CA PHE A 121 -2.29 -5.87 1.17
C PHE A 121 -2.01 -6.07 -0.32
N LEU A 122 -1.79 -4.96 -1.02
CA LEU A 122 -1.50 -4.91 -2.45
C LEU A 122 -0.05 -4.55 -2.70
N ALA A 123 0.50 -3.59 -1.97
CA ALA A 123 1.88 -3.14 -2.11
C ALA A 123 2.40 -2.52 -0.80
N VAL A 124 3.71 -2.56 -0.62
CA VAL A 124 4.42 -1.91 0.48
C VAL A 124 5.49 -0.99 -0.11
N TYR A 125 5.55 0.24 0.36
CA TYR A 125 6.60 1.20 -0.01
C TYR A 125 7.38 1.59 1.24
N LEU A 126 8.68 1.31 1.22
CA LEU A 126 9.60 1.63 2.29
C LEU A 126 10.39 2.87 1.88
N GLN A 127 10.07 4.01 2.49
CA GLN A 127 10.60 5.31 2.08
C GLN A 127 11.45 5.99 3.15
N SER A 128 12.38 6.82 2.68
CA SER A 128 13.12 7.75 3.54
C SER A 128 12.31 9.02 3.83
N PHE A 129 12.83 9.94 4.63
CA PHE A 129 12.10 11.14 5.04
C PHE A 129 11.76 12.09 3.88
N ASP A 130 12.67 12.22 2.91
CA ASP A 130 12.59 13.25 1.86
C ASP A 130 11.89 12.79 0.58
N GLU A 131 11.27 11.62 0.59
CA GLU A 131 10.68 11.03 -0.61
C GLU A 131 9.16 11.09 -0.58
N THR A 132 8.56 11.31 -1.74
CA THR A 132 7.12 11.18 -1.96
C THR A 132 6.77 9.74 -2.30
N PRO A 133 5.63 9.22 -1.80
CA PRO A 133 5.14 7.91 -2.22
C PRO A 133 4.92 7.88 -3.73
N PRO A 134 5.24 6.77 -4.41
CA PRO A 134 4.84 6.62 -5.80
C PRO A 134 3.32 6.69 -5.87
N GLU A 135 2.78 7.21 -6.98
CA GLU A 135 1.34 7.23 -7.19
C GLU A 135 0.76 5.81 -7.01
N PRO A 136 -0.46 5.67 -6.45
CA PRO A 136 -1.10 4.37 -6.33
C PRO A 136 -1.11 3.69 -7.70
N HIS A 137 -0.78 2.39 -7.73
CA HIS A 137 -0.83 1.64 -8.99
C HIS A 137 -2.27 1.61 -9.52
N ILE A 138 -2.61 2.56 -10.39
CA ILE A 138 -3.76 2.48 -11.26
C ILE A 138 -3.46 1.32 -12.21
N ALA A 139 -4.09 0.17 -11.99
CA ALA A 139 -3.96 -0.94 -12.93
C ALA A 139 -4.40 -0.43 -14.32
N PRO A 140 -3.56 -0.52 -15.37
CA PRO A 140 -3.80 0.12 -16.67
C PRO A 140 -4.95 -0.48 -17.49
N ASN A 141 -5.79 -1.35 -16.91
CA ASN A 141 -6.91 -2.00 -17.59
C ASN A 141 -8.29 -1.52 -17.11
N ALA A 142 -8.36 -0.44 -16.33
CA ALA A 142 -9.62 0.28 -16.16
C ALA A 142 -9.87 1.09 -17.44
N LEU A 143 -10.42 0.43 -18.45
CA LEU A 143 -11.14 1.09 -19.54
C LEU A 143 -12.09 2.11 -18.90
N LEU A 144 -11.78 3.40 -19.05
CA LEU A 144 -12.77 4.45 -19.04
C LEU A 144 -13.80 4.11 -20.12
N SER A 145 -14.83 3.36 -19.74
CA SER A 145 -16.01 3.17 -20.56
C SER A 145 -17.15 3.82 -19.79
N GLY A 146 -17.48 5.05 -20.18
CA GLY A 146 -18.67 5.74 -19.70
C GLY A 146 -18.48 7.23 -19.52
N ALA A 147 -18.80 7.97 -20.58
CA ALA A 147 -19.16 9.40 -20.59
C ALA A 147 -18.02 10.41 -20.35
N GLU A 148 -17.35 10.77 -21.45
CA GLU A 148 -17.12 12.19 -21.73
C GLU A 148 -18.49 12.89 -21.83
N GLY A 149 -19.04 13.25 -20.67
CA GLY A 149 -20.13 14.20 -20.55
C GLY A 149 -19.52 15.47 -20.00
N SER A 150 -19.30 16.45 -20.88
CA SER A 150 -19.08 17.83 -20.46
C SER A 150 -20.27 18.25 -19.60
N PHE A 151 -20.03 18.44 -18.30
CA PHE A 151 -20.95 19.23 -17.48
C PHE A 151 -20.71 20.69 -17.87
N ASP A 152 -21.45 21.14 -18.88
CA ASP A 152 -21.63 22.56 -19.12
C ASP A 152 -22.30 23.17 -17.88
N LEU A 153 -21.52 23.95 -17.14
CA LEU A 153 -22.00 24.85 -16.12
C LEU A 153 -22.72 25.99 -16.82
N ASP A 154 -24.01 25.83 -17.08
CA ASP A 154 -24.89 26.95 -17.44
C ASP A 154 -25.03 27.88 -16.24
N GLU A 155 -24.10 28.84 -16.12
CA GLU A 155 -24.32 30.11 -15.42
C GLU A 155 -25.32 30.95 -16.23
N GLN A 156 -26.62 30.68 -16.07
CA GLN A 156 -27.66 31.64 -16.45
C GLN A 156 -28.18 32.39 -15.23
N ASN A 157 -27.61 33.58 -15.12
CA ASN A 157 -28.11 34.76 -14.45
C ASN A 157 -29.63 34.94 -14.66
N ASN A 158 -30.41 34.98 -13.59
CA ASN A 158 -31.78 35.47 -13.59
C ASN A 158 -32.09 36.16 -12.25
N GLU A 159 -31.91 37.48 -12.24
CA GLU A 159 -32.59 38.36 -11.31
C GLU A 159 -34.07 38.48 -11.72
N ALA A 160 -35.00 37.98 -10.90
CA ALA A 160 -36.30 38.63 -10.63
C ALA A 160 -37.15 37.83 -9.61
N GLU A 161 -37.44 38.51 -8.51
CA GLU A 161 -38.71 38.55 -7.76
C GLU A 161 -39.28 37.33 -6.98
N LYS A 162 -39.29 37.57 -5.65
CA LYS A 162 -40.43 37.51 -4.71
C LYS A 162 -41.04 36.15 -4.30
N ASN A 163 -40.82 35.86 -3.02
CA ASN A 163 -41.75 35.32 -2.03
C ASN A 163 -42.48 34.00 -2.35
N ALA A 164 -41.85 32.89 -1.95
CA ALA A 164 -42.52 31.71 -1.43
C ALA A 164 -41.63 31.03 -0.36
N PRO A 165 -42.19 30.48 0.74
CA PRO A 165 -41.38 29.85 1.78
C PRO A 165 -40.70 28.61 1.20
N LYS A 166 -39.37 28.65 1.09
CA LYS A 166 -38.51 27.51 0.77
C LYS A 166 -38.69 26.45 1.85
N LYS A 167 -39.67 25.55 1.68
CA LYS A 167 -39.58 24.20 2.25
C LYS A 167 -38.33 23.58 1.64
N MET A 168 -37.25 23.61 2.42
CA MET A 168 -36.06 22.79 2.24
C MET A 168 -36.53 21.37 1.88
N ARG A 169 -36.49 21.04 0.58
CA ARG A 169 -36.27 19.67 0.15
C ARG A 169 -34.83 19.40 0.57
N GLU A 170 -34.66 19.02 1.84
CA GLU A 170 -33.38 18.59 2.37
C GLU A 170 -32.83 17.55 1.40
N LYS A 171 -31.64 17.83 0.84
CA LYS A 171 -30.93 16.88 -0.03
C LYS A 171 -31.01 15.50 0.61
N SER A 172 -31.74 14.59 -0.03
CA SER A 172 -31.99 13.22 0.44
C SER A 172 -30.73 12.37 0.50
N LEU A 173 -29.62 12.91 -0.01
CA LEU A 173 -28.27 12.37 0.08
C LEU A 173 -27.33 13.45 0.64
N ARG A 174 -26.67 13.15 1.76
CA ARG A 174 -25.56 13.92 2.30
C ARG A 174 -24.41 12.96 2.58
N VAL A 175 -23.28 13.21 1.92
CA VAL A 175 -22.02 12.52 2.21
C VAL A 175 -21.05 13.57 2.74
N LYS A 176 -20.34 13.25 3.82
CA LYS A 176 -19.27 14.08 4.36
C LYS A 176 -18.11 13.19 4.76
N SER A 177 -16.90 13.66 4.48
CA SER A 177 -15.67 13.03 4.95
C SER A 177 -14.86 14.00 5.79
N GLU A 178 -14.56 13.62 7.02
CA GLU A 178 -13.72 14.42 7.91
C GLU A 178 -12.70 13.51 8.61
N ARG A 179 -11.41 13.79 8.41
CA ARG A 179 -10.29 13.06 9.05
C ARG A 179 -10.35 11.55 8.87
N GLY A 180 -10.76 11.09 7.69
CA GLY A 180 -10.89 9.66 7.37
C GLY A 180 -12.12 8.98 7.98
N LEU A 181 -13.02 9.75 8.59
CA LEU A 181 -14.34 9.30 9.03
C LEU A 181 -15.39 9.71 8.00
N LEU A 182 -16.25 8.77 7.65
CA LEU A 182 -17.32 8.95 6.69
C LEU A 182 -18.67 9.05 7.39
N SER A 183 -19.47 10.03 6.97
CA SER A 183 -20.88 10.15 7.34
C SER A 183 -21.71 10.13 6.06
N VAL A 184 -22.67 9.21 5.99
CA VAL A 184 -23.60 9.07 4.87
C VAL A 184 -25.01 9.07 5.42
N HIS A 185 -25.82 10.01 4.95
CA HIS A 185 -27.26 10.06 5.19
C HIS A 185 -27.96 9.99 3.83
N ALA A 186 -28.61 8.86 3.56
CA ALA A 186 -29.25 8.55 2.30
C ALA A 186 -30.61 7.89 2.58
N GLN A 187 -31.68 8.47 2.04
CA GLN A 187 -33.03 7.87 2.09
C GLN A 187 -33.51 7.59 0.66
N GLN A 188 -33.80 6.32 0.38
CA GLN A 188 -34.27 5.77 -0.89
C GLN A 188 -33.40 6.15 -2.09
N GLN A 189 -32.10 6.29 -1.88
CA GLN A 189 -31.14 6.63 -2.93
C GLN A 189 -30.57 5.37 -3.56
N THR A 190 -30.21 5.42 -4.84
CA THR A 190 -29.54 4.27 -5.46
C THR A 190 -28.12 4.15 -4.93
N LEU A 191 -27.59 2.93 -4.87
CA LEU A 191 -26.18 2.69 -4.53
C LEU A 191 -25.27 3.46 -5.50
N LEU A 192 -25.64 3.54 -6.79
CA LEU A 192 -24.94 4.35 -7.78
C LEU A 192 -24.81 5.83 -7.37
N ASP A 193 -25.92 6.46 -6.94
CA ASP A 193 -25.92 7.87 -6.53
C ASP A 193 -25.05 8.09 -5.28
N ILE A 194 -25.13 7.16 -4.31
CA ILE A 194 -24.32 7.20 -3.09
C ILE A 194 -22.83 7.09 -3.44
N LEU A 195 -22.45 6.12 -4.26
CA LEU A 195 -21.06 5.89 -4.64
C LEU A 195 -20.48 7.03 -5.49
N THR A 196 -21.29 7.61 -6.39
CA THR A 196 -20.87 8.74 -7.23
C THR A 196 -20.65 9.98 -6.37
N THR A 197 -21.58 10.27 -5.45
CA THR A 197 -21.44 11.39 -4.52
C THR A 197 -20.25 11.21 -3.58
N LEU A 198 -20.03 9.99 -3.09
CA LEU A 198 -18.85 9.62 -2.29
C LEU A 198 -17.55 9.85 -3.07
N ALA A 199 -17.51 9.42 -4.33
CA ALA A 199 -16.34 9.58 -5.19
C ALA A 199 -16.01 11.05 -5.45
N THR A 200 -17.04 11.89 -5.66
CA THR A 200 -16.88 13.34 -5.80
C THR A 200 -16.38 13.98 -4.51
N GLU A 201 -16.98 13.66 -3.36
CA GLU A 201 -16.58 14.22 -2.05
C GLU A 201 -15.13 13.87 -1.69
N MET A 202 -14.72 12.64 -1.99
CA MET A 202 -13.37 12.13 -1.70
C MET A 202 -12.35 12.43 -2.81
N ASN A 203 -12.79 12.97 -3.95
CA ASN A 203 -12.01 13.15 -5.16
C ASN A 203 -11.27 11.87 -5.60
N VAL A 204 -12.02 10.75 -5.72
CA VAL A 204 -11.48 9.43 -6.11
C VAL A 204 -12.20 8.86 -7.32
N ILE A 205 -11.55 7.90 -7.98
CA ILE A 205 -12.16 7.17 -9.10
C ILE A 205 -13.14 6.13 -8.56
N CYS A 206 -14.33 6.07 -9.16
CA CYS A 206 -15.33 5.03 -8.91
C CYS A 206 -15.51 4.16 -10.15
N GLU A 207 -15.34 2.85 -10.01
CA GLU A 207 -15.56 1.89 -11.08
C GLU A 207 -16.74 0.97 -10.77
N ILE A 208 -17.66 0.88 -11.70
CA ILE A 208 -18.89 0.11 -11.57
C ILE A 208 -18.82 -1.06 -12.54
N GLN A 209 -18.64 -2.28 -12.01
CA GLN A 209 -18.50 -3.49 -12.82
C GLN A 209 -19.78 -4.33 -12.86
N GLY A 210 -20.89 -3.85 -12.28
CA GLY A 210 -22.17 -4.55 -12.29
C GLY A 210 -23.34 -3.64 -11.91
N ALA A 211 -24.53 -4.23 -11.78
CA ALA A 211 -25.75 -3.47 -11.46
C ALA A 211 -25.65 -2.75 -10.10
N ALA A 212 -26.04 -1.48 -10.07
CA ALA A 212 -25.96 -0.56 -8.94
C ALA A 212 -27.30 0.19 -8.68
N GLU A 213 -28.41 -0.33 -9.22
CA GLU A 213 -29.75 0.27 -9.13
C GLU A 213 -30.47 -0.02 -7.80
N GLU A 214 -29.83 -0.79 -6.91
CA GLU A 214 -30.35 -1.11 -5.58
C GLU A 214 -30.58 0.19 -4.78
N LYS A 215 -31.79 0.34 -4.25
CA LYS A 215 -32.14 1.46 -3.37
C LYS A 215 -31.75 1.13 -1.95
N LEU A 216 -31.01 2.02 -1.32
CA LEU A 216 -30.50 1.88 0.03
C LEU A 216 -31.00 3.01 0.92
N ASP A 217 -31.41 2.65 2.13
CA ASP A 217 -31.64 3.55 3.25
C ASP A 217 -30.46 3.40 4.21
N VAL A 218 -29.55 4.38 4.21
CA VAL A 218 -28.31 4.32 4.98
C VAL A 218 -28.17 5.60 5.79
N ASP A 219 -28.04 5.45 7.10
CA ASP A 219 -27.78 6.56 8.01
C ASP A 219 -26.68 6.16 8.98
N PHE A 220 -25.45 6.60 8.70
CA PHE A 220 -24.34 6.45 9.62
C PHE A 220 -23.48 7.71 9.67
N SER A 221 -22.86 7.94 10.82
CA SER A 221 -21.97 9.07 11.05
C SER A 221 -20.70 8.62 11.77
N GLY A 222 -19.55 9.13 11.31
CA GLY A 222 -18.26 8.86 11.96
C GLY A 222 -17.72 7.45 11.72
N TYR A 223 -18.10 6.79 10.63
CA TYR A 223 -17.62 5.43 10.33
C TYR A 223 -16.20 5.48 9.75
N SER A 224 -15.35 4.54 10.15
CA SER A 224 -14.08 4.32 9.44
C SER A 224 -14.35 3.85 8.00
N LEU A 225 -13.42 4.07 7.07
CA LEU A 225 -13.55 3.58 5.69
C LEU A 225 -13.87 2.06 5.62
N PRO A 226 -13.21 1.18 6.42
CA PRO A 226 -13.61 -0.23 6.51
C PRO A 226 -15.03 -0.47 7.01
N SER A 227 -15.48 0.27 8.03
CA SER A 227 -16.85 0.12 8.55
C SER A 227 -17.88 0.62 7.54
N ALA A 228 -17.57 1.71 6.85
CA ALA A 228 -18.43 2.28 5.81
C ALA A 228 -18.59 1.34 4.63
N VAL A 229 -17.52 0.68 4.16
CA VAL A 229 -17.60 -0.23 3.02
C VAL A 229 -18.52 -1.43 3.33
N GLN A 230 -18.46 -1.94 4.56
CA GLN A 230 -19.35 -3.01 5.05
C GLN A 230 -20.80 -2.56 5.20
N ALA A 231 -21.02 -1.33 5.67
CA ALA A 231 -22.37 -0.77 5.83
C ALA A 231 -23.06 -0.47 4.48
N LEU A 232 -22.29 -0.17 3.43
CA LEU A 232 -22.83 0.19 2.13
C LEU A 232 -23.22 -1.02 1.28
N SER A 233 -22.30 -1.95 1.04
CA SER A 233 -22.58 -3.15 0.23
C SER A 233 -21.46 -4.18 0.35
N PRO A 234 -21.77 -5.48 0.45
CA PRO A 234 -20.74 -6.53 0.44
C PRO A 234 -19.95 -6.60 -0.87
N ARG A 235 -20.50 -6.08 -1.97
CA ARG A 235 -19.87 -6.08 -3.30
C ARG A 235 -18.84 -4.96 -3.47
N LEU A 236 -18.78 -4.05 -2.51
CA LEU A 236 -17.96 -2.85 -2.58
C LEU A 236 -16.54 -3.15 -2.10
N ARG A 237 -15.57 -2.56 -2.81
CA ARG A 237 -14.15 -2.64 -2.47
C ARG A 237 -13.58 -1.24 -2.43
N PHE A 238 -12.97 -0.91 -1.29
CA PHE A 238 -12.21 0.33 -1.12
C PHE A 238 -10.73 0.03 -1.21
N TYR A 239 -10.05 0.75 -2.10
CA TYR A 239 -8.60 0.71 -2.21
C TYR A 239 -8.04 1.85 -1.38
N LEU A 240 -7.28 1.49 -0.37
CA LEU A 240 -6.78 2.38 0.66
C LEU A 240 -5.27 2.47 0.56
N ARG A 241 -4.75 3.65 0.87
CA ARG A 241 -3.35 3.91 1.11
C ARG A 241 -3.20 4.38 2.55
N GLN A 242 -2.37 3.69 3.32
CA GLN A 242 -2.12 4.01 4.72
C GLN A 242 -0.68 4.47 4.90
N HIS A 243 -0.52 5.66 5.47
CA HIS A 243 0.76 6.20 5.90
C HIS A 243 0.97 5.85 7.36
N LEU A 244 1.84 4.87 7.65
CA LEU A 244 1.94 4.32 9.01
C LEU A 244 2.57 5.29 10.01
N GLN A 245 3.38 6.25 9.54
CA GLN A 245 3.99 7.26 10.42
C GLN A 245 2.97 8.30 10.90
N THR A 246 2.09 8.79 10.01
CA THR A 246 1.07 9.80 10.33
C THR A 246 -0.26 9.18 10.75
N ASN A 247 -0.40 7.87 10.56
CA ASN A 247 -1.65 7.12 10.69
C ASN A 247 -2.78 7.67 9.79
N GLU A 248 -2.42 8.35 8.70
CA GLU A 248 -3.38 8.85 7.72
C GLU A 248 -3.77 7.73 6.76
N THR A 249 -5.08 7.60 6.52
CA THR A 249 -5.63 6.66 5.54
C THR A 249 -6.33 7.44 4.44
N GLN A 250 -5.86 7.26 3.21
CA GLN A 250 -6.40 7.88 2.02
C GLN A 250 -7.13 6.82 1.18
N LEU A 251 -8.40 7.07 0.88
CA LEU A 251 -9.11 6.35 -0.18
C LEU A 251 -8.59 6.85 -1.52
N TRP A 252 -8.28 5.95 -2.45
CA TRP A 252 -7.83 6.34 -3.79
C TRP A 252 -8.65 5.72 -4.92
N ARG A 253 -9.42 4.66 -4.64
CA ARG A 253 -10.33 4.05 -5.63
C ARG A 253 -11.46 3.29 -4.96
N ILE A 254 -12.64 3.39 -5.56
CA ILE A 254 -13.85 2.66 -5.19
C ILE A 254 -14.18 1.70 -6.34
N VAL A 255 -14.45 0.43 -6.04
CA VAL A 255 -14.87 -0.55 -7.04
C VAL A 255 -16.11 -1.28 -6.55
N LEU A 256 -17.19 -1.22 -7.34
CA LEU A 256 -18.36 -2.08 -7.16
C LEU A 256 -18.23 -3.30 -8.06
N THR A 257 -18.10 -4.48 -7.45
CA THR A 257 -17.95 -5.73 -8.20
C THR A 257 -19.29 -6.27 -8.72
N ALA A 258 -19.26 -7.02 -9.82
CA ALA A 258 -20.43 -7.76 -10.30
C ALA A 258 -20.91 -8.78 -9.26
N LEU A 259 -22.19 -9.15 -9.32
CA LEU A 259 -22.69 -10.29 -8.54
C LEU A 259 -21.92 -11.55 -8.97
N PRO A 260 -21.52 -12.43 -8.02
CA PRO A 260 -20.95 -13.71 -8.39
C PRO A 260 -22.02 -14.49 -9.18
N THR A 261 -21.75 -14.76 -10.45
CA THR A 261 -22.54 -15.70 -11.25
C THR A 261 -22.30 -17.09 -10.67
N SER A 262 -23.29 -17.64 -9.97
CA SER A 262 -23.31 -19.02 -9.47
C SER A 262 -23.31 -20.03 -10.61
#